data_AF-A0A356ER45-F1
#
_entry.id   AF-A0A356ER45-F1
#
_cell.length_a   1.000
_cell.length_b   1.000
_cell.length_c   1.000
_cell.angle_alpha   90.00
_cell.angle_beta   90.00
_cell.angle_gamma   90.00
#
_symmetry.space_group_name_H-M   'P 1'
#
loop_
_entity.id
_entity.type
_entity.pdbx_description
1 polymer ?
#
loop_
_entity_poly.entity_id
_entity_poly.type
_entity_poly.pdbx_seq_one_letter_code
_entity_poly.pdbx_strand_id
1 'polypeptide(L)'
;MNNDRPLDEGETAMQLRRKPLARAFAMLLAVISMAGCGQPQVGRENLELLASLRTALSAQNVEWLDKNAAIIESRHGEGQMSHETHARLSAIVEKARAGRWKEAERELVAFQKAQRPPS
;
A
#
# COMPACT_ATOMS: atom_id res chain seq x y z
N MET A 1 51.21 63.57 -17.75
CA MET A 1 50.59 63.34 -19.07
C MET A 1 51.02 61.95 -19.53
N ASN A 2 50.18 61.01 -19.91
CA ASN A 2 48.77 61.07 -20.27
C ASN A 2 48.00 59.87 -19.72
N ASN A 3 46.75 60.19 -19.45
CA ASN A 3 45.58 59.38 -19.23
C ASN A 3 45.40 58.38 -20.38
N ASP A 4 45.01 57.14 -20.11
CA ASP A 4 44.12 56.34 -20.97
C ASP A 4 43.64 55.11 -20.20
N ARG A 5 42.48 55.27 -19.52
CA ARG A 5 41.60 54.15 -19.19
C ARG A 5 40.90 53.73 -20.48
N PRO A 6 40.80 52.44 -20.79
CA PRO A 6 39.70 51.94 -21.57
C PRO A 6 38.53 51.62 -20.65
N LEU A 7 37.47 52.42 -20.78
CA LEU A 7 36.11 51.99 -20.50
C LEU A 7 35.71 51.08 -21.66
N ASP A 8 35.44 49.81 -21.39
CA ASP A 8 34.68 48.95 -22.29
C ASP A 8 33.45 48.45 -21.54
N GLU A 9 32.32 49.11 -21.85
CA GLU A 9 30.99 48.63 -21.57
C GLU A 9 30.64 47.56 -22.60
N GLY A 10 30.74 46.30 -22.20
CA GLY A 10 30.34 45.14 -22.99
C GLY A 10 29.26 44.34 -22.26
N GLU A 11 28.03 44.80 -22.41
CA GLU A 11 26.84 43.98 -22.68
C GLU A 11 26.56 42.70 -21.85
N THR A 12 25.45 42.77 -21.10
CA THR A 12 24.40 41.74 -21.01
C THR A 12 24.81 40.29 -20.72
N ALA A 13 24.49 39.83 -19.50
CA ALA A 13 23.75 38.58 -19.33
C ALA A 13 23.21 38.47 -17.90
N MET A 14 22.00 38.97 -17.71
CA MET A 14 20.92 38.17 -17.13
C MET A 14 21.36 37.23 -15.99
N GLN A 15 21.49 37.80 -14.79
CA GLN A 15 21.40 37.09 -13.52
C GLN A 15 20.02 36.42 -13.40
N LEU A 16 19.81 35.32 -14.12
CA LEU A 16 18.60 34.52 -13.99
C LEU A 16 18.82 33.08 -14.49
N ARG A 17 19.60 32.30 -13.75
CA ARG A 17 19.44 30.84 -13.78
C ARG A 17 19.22 30.28 -12.39
N ARG A 18 18.00 30.53 -11.91
CA ARG A 18 17.07 29.51 -11.36
C ARG A 18 17.70 28.10 -11.26
N LYS A 19 18.33 27.75 -10.14
CA LYS A 19 18.56 26.35 -9.79
C LYS A 19 18.41 26.04 -8.28
N PRO A 20 17.29 26.40 -7.62
CA PRO A 20 16.81 25.61 -6.48
C PRO A 20 15.67 24.65 -6.87
N LEU A 21 15.19 24.71 -8.12
CA LEU A 21 14.06 23.88 -8.57
C LEU A 21 14.42 22.40 -8.76
N ALA A 22 15.66 22.09 -9.14
CA ALA A 22 16.08 20.70 -9.36
C ALA A 22 16.17 19.88 -8.05
N ARG A 23 16.53 20.54 -6.94
CA ARG A 23 16.60 19.90 -5.62
C ARG A 23 15.22 19.69 -5.00
N ALA A 24 14.32 20.65 -5.17
CA ALA A 24 12.93 20.52 -4.70
C ALA A 24 12.19 19.39 -5.43
N PHE A 25 12.43 19.20 -6.73
CA PHE A 25 11.81 18.12 -7.51
C PHE A 25 12.31 16.73 -7.10
N ALA A 26 13.60 16.60 -6.78
CA ALA A 26 14.19 15.34 -6.31
C ALA A 26 13.66 14.93 -4.92
N MET A 27 13.44 15.88 -4.00
CA MET A 27 12.79 15.59 -2.72
C MET A 27 11.31 15.22 -2.89
N LEU A 28 10.59 15.87 -3.80
CA LEU A 28 9.18 15.55 -4.06
C LEU A 28 9.01 14.13 -4.61
N LEU A 29 9.91 13.67 -5.49
CA LEU A 29 9.92 12.30 -6.00
C LEU A 29 10.21 11.26 -4.90
N ALA A 30 11.11 11.55 -3.96
CA ALA A 30 11.41 10.64 -2.85
C ALA A 30 10.23 10.47 -1.87
N VAL A 31 9.41 11.51 -1.68
CA VAL A 31 8.19 11.44 -0.84
C VAL A 31 7.09 10.61 -1.54
N ILE A 32 6.98 10.69 -2.86
CA ILE A 32 6.00 9.89 -3.63
C ILE A 32 6.34 8.39 -3.58
N SER A 33 7.62 8.02 -3.43
CA SER A 33 8.03 6.61 -3.30
C SER A 33 7.58 5.93 -1.99
N MET A 34 7.22 6.70 -0.94
CA MET A 34 6.63 6.13 0.29
C MET A 34 5.10 6.06 0.27
N ALA A 35 4.44 6.74 -0.66
CA ALA A 35 2.98 6.66 -0.85
C ALA A 35 2.57 5.55 -1.84
N GLY A 36 3.51 4.70 -2.25
CA GLY A 36 3.32 3.57 -3.16
C GLY A 36 3.30 2.22 -2.45
N CYS A 37 2.86 2.13 -1.19
CA CYS A 37 2.41 0.86 -0.65
C CYS A 37 1.05 0.54 -1.32
N GLY A 38 1.12 0.01 -2.54
CA GLY A 38 -0.04 -0.59 -3.18
C GLY A 38 -0.66 -1.58 -2.22
N GLN A 39 -1.98 -1.50 -2.04
CA GLN A 39 -2.76 -2.48 -1.28
C GLN A 39 -2.20 -3.88 -1.59
N PRO A 40 -1.87 -4.69 -0.56
CA PRO A 40 -1.17 -5.95 -0.78
C PRO A 40 -2.02 -6.84 -1.67
N GLN A 41 -1.73 -6.87 -2.97
CA GLN A 41 -2.54 -7.60 -3.94
C GLN A 41 -2.54 -9.06 -3.54
N VAL A 42 -3.71 -9.54 -3.15
CA VAL A 42 -3.90 -10.94 -2.78
C VAL A 42 -3.72 -11.74 -4.06
N GLY A 43 -2.67 -12.56 -4.10
CA GLY A 43 -2.43 -13.47 -5.22
C GLY A 43 -3.68 -14.30 -5.54
N ARG A 44 -3.85 -14.69 -6.80
CA ARG A 44 -5.06 -15.37 -7.28
C ARG A 44 -5.36 -16.65 -6.47
N GLU A 45 -4.31 -17.31 -6.00
CA GLU A 45 -4.33 -18.47 -5.13
C GLU A 45 -5.06 -18.23 -3.80
N ASN A 46 -5.08 -17.00 -3.29
CA ASN A 46 -5.69 -16.61 -2.02
C ASN A 46 -7.14 -16.13 -2.17
N LEU A 47 -7.67 -15.95 -3.39
CA LEU A 47 -9.06 -15.53 -3.60
C LEU A 47 -10.07 -16.58 -3.14
N GLU A 48 -9.77 -17.86 -3.37
CA GLU A 48 -10.61 -18.97 -2.89
C GLU A 48 -10.66 -19.03 -1.36
N LEU A 49 -9.53 -18.75 -0.70
CA LEU A 49 -9.45 -18.63 0.75
C LEU A 49 -10.35 -17.48 1.26
N LEU A 50 -10.32 -16.31 0.62
CA LEU A 50 -11.19 -15.20 1.00
C LEU A 50 -12.68 -15.54 0.80
N ALA A 51 -13.02 -16.26 -0.27
CA ALA A 51 -14.39 -16.71 -0.52
C ALA A 51 -14.86 -17.73 0.55
N SER A 52 -14.03 -18.72 0.86
CA SER A 52 -14.31 -19.72 1.90
C SER A 52 -14.45 -19.09 3.29
N LEU A 53 -13.54 -18.17 3.64
CA LEU A 53 -13.61 -17.43 4.90
C LEU A 53 -14.89 -16.60 4.98
N ARG A 54 -15.31 -15.95 3.88
CA ARG A 54 -16.57 -15.21 3.85
C ARG A 54 -17.76 -16.14 4.11
N THR A 55 -17.79 -17.31 3.48
CA THR A 55 -18.83 -18.31 3.73
C THR A 55 -18.86 -18.72 5.20
N ALA A 56 -17.70 -18.99 5.81
CA ALA A 56 -17.59 -19.33 7.23
C ALA A 56 -18.14 -18.21 8.14
N LEU A 57 -17.83 -16.95 7.85
CA LEU A 57 -18.33 -15.80 8.60
C LEU A 57 -19.84 -15.61 8.44
N SER A 58 -20.36 -15.73 7.21
CA SER A 58 -21.79 -15.58 6.94
C SER A 58 -22.63 -16.68 7.57
N ALA A 59 -22.11 -17.92 7.59
CA ALA A 59 -22.72 -19.08 8.22
C ALA A 59 -22.49 -19.11 9.74
N GLN A 60 -21.64 -18.23 10.28
CA GLN A 60 -21.18 -18.24 11.68
C GLN A 60 -20.69 -19.62 12.12
N ASN A 61 -20.01 -20.32 11.21
CA ASN A 61 -19.54 -21.67 11.42
C ASN A 61 -18.12 -21.66 11.99
N VAL A 62 -17.99 -21.99 13.28
CA VAL A 62 -16.71 -21.98 14.02
C VAL A 62 -15.72 -22.99 13.43
N GLU A 63 -16.16 -24.19 13.06
CA GLU A 63 -15.28 -25.21 12.50
C GLU A 63 -14.68 -24.76 11.17
N TRP A 64 -15.49 -24.12 10.32
CA TRP A 64 -15.02 -23.57 9.05
C TRP A 64 -14.12 -22.36 9.26
N LEU A 65 -14.39 -21.54 10.28
CA LEU A 65 -13.54 -20.42 10.65
C LEU A 65 -12.15 -20.91 11.06
N ASP A 66 -12.07 -21.94 11.91
CA ASP A 66 -10.80 -22.49 12.39
C ASP A 66 -10.01 -23.17 11.27
N LYS A 67 -10.68 -23.89 10.37
CA LYS A 67 -10.05 -24.42 9.14
C LYS A 67 -9.42 -23.32 8.29
N ASN A 68 -10.15 -22.23 8.07
CA ASN A 68 -9.63 -21.09 7.32
C ASN A 68 -8.47 -20.40 8.06
N ALA A 69 -8.54 -20.29 9.39
CA ALA A 69 -7.45 -19.74 10.21
C ALA A 69 -6.16 -20.57 10.09
N ALA A 70 -6.28 -21.90 10.11
CA ALA A 70 -5.13 -22.79 9.91
C ALA A 70 -4.51 -22.62 8.50
N ILE A 71 -5.33 -22.46 7.46
CA ILE A 71 -4.83 -22.21 6.09
C ILE A 71 -4.14 -20.86 6.01
N ILE A 72 -4.68 -19.81 6.64
CA ILE A 72 -4.05 -18.48 6.71
C ILE A 72 -2.66 -18.58 7.31
N GLU A 73 -2.51 -19.31 8.43
CA GLU A 73 -1.23 -19.51 9.08
C GLU A 73 -0.25 -20.31 8.21
N SER A 74 -0.70 -21.42 7.61
CA SER A 74 0.14 -22.25 6.73
C SER A 74 0.68 -21.43 5.56
N ARG A 75 -0.17 -20.65 4.88
CA ARG A 75 0.25 -19.84 3.73
C ARG A 75 1.21 -18.73 4.10
N HIS A 76 1.05 -18.12 5.28
CA HIS A 76 2.03 -17.16 5.78
C HIS A 76 3.36 -17.84 6.10
N GLY A 77 3.34 -19.00 6.78
CA GLY A 77 4.54 -19.79 7.07
C GLY A 77 5.27 -20.29 5.82
N GLU A 78 4.53 -20.57 4.74
CA GLU A 78 5.05 -20.97 3.43
C GLU A 78 5.50 -19.78 2.55
N GLY A 79 5.34 -18.53 3.02
CA GLY A 79 5.68 -17.33 2.26
C GLY A 79 4.72 -17.00 1.10
N GLN A 80 3.57 -17.67 1.04
CA GLN A 80 2.51 -17.47 0.04
C GLN A 80 1.50 -16.35 0.42
N MET A 81 1.72 -15.71 1.56
CA MET A 81 0.91 -14.60 2.06
C MET A 81 1.80 -13.56 2.70
N SER A 82 1.62 -12.28 2.35
CA SER A 82 2.35 -11.20 2.99
C SER A 82 1.97 -11.06 4.47
N HIS A 83 2.90 -10.60 5.30
CA HIS A 83 2.66 -10.35 6.72
C HIS A 83 1.46 -9.41 6.95
N GLU A 84 1.31 -8.38 6.12
CA GLU A 84 0.18 -7.44 6.20
C GLU A 84 -1.17 -8.15 5.93
N THR A 85 -1.22 -9.01 4.91
CA THR A 85 -2.42 -9.79 4.58
C THR A 85 -2.75 -10.75 5.71
N HIS A 86 -1.75 -11.47 6.24
CA HIS A 86 -1.91 -12.39 7.36
C HIS A 86 -2.45 -11.68 8.60
N ALA A 87 -1.86 -10.56 8.99
CA ALA A 87 -2.30 -9.77 10.14
C ALA A 87 -3.75 -9.28 9.97
N ARG A 88 -4.11 -8.82 8.76
CA ARG A 88 -5.47 -8.36 8.45
C ARG A 88 -6.50 -9.48 8.56
N LEU A 89 -6.21 -10.64 7.98
CA LEU A 89 -7.12 -11.80 8.01
C LEU A 89 -7.23 -12.40 9.41
N SER A 90 -6.11 -12.47 10.14
CA SER A 90 -6.09 -12.93 11.54
C SER A 90 -6.96 -12.02 12.43
N ALA A 91 -6.89 -10.70 12.26
CA ALA A 91 -7.75 -9.77 12.99
C ALA A 91 -9.24 -9.98 12.70
N ILE A 92 -9.61 -10.32 11.46
CA ILE A 92 -10.99 -10.66 11.07
C ILE A 92 -11.43 -11.96 11.76
N VAL A 93 -10.57 -12.98 11.80
CA VAL A 93 -10.85 -14.26 12.48
C VAL A 93 -11.06 -14.04 13.98
N GLU A 94 -10.18 -13.29 14.65
CA GLU A 94 -10.31 -12.99 16.08
C GLU A 94 -11.57 -12.17 16.38
N LYS A 95 -11.94 -11.24 15.49
CA LYS A 95 -13.18 -10.50 15.59
C LYS A 95 -14.41 -11.42 15.52
N ALA A 96 -14.40 -12.40 14.63
CA ALA A 96 -15.44 -13.41 14.51
C ALA A 96 -15.52 -14.31 15.75
N ARG A 97 -14.37 -14.77 16.27
CA ARG A 97 -14.28 -15.54 17.53
C ARG A 97 -14.83 -14.78 18.73
N ALA A 98 -14.67 -13.46 18.76
CA ALA A 98 -15.28 -12.59 19.76
C ALA A 98 -16.81 -12.39 19.58
N GLY A 99 -17.46 -13.15 18.70
CA GLY A 99 -18.90 -13.07 18.42
C GLY A 99 -19.31 -11.94 17.48
N ARG A 100 -18.36 -11.14 16.97
CA ARG A 100 -18.62 -10.00 16.08
C ARG A 100 -18.66 -10.42 14.61
N TRP A 101 -19.40 -11.48 14.31
CA TRP A 101 -19.47 -12.13 12.99
C TRP A 101 -19.80 -11.17 11.85
N LYS A 102 -20.87 -10.38 11.98
CA LYS A 102 -21.31 -9.44 10.93
C LYS A 102 -20.29 -8.34 10.68
N GLU A 103 -19.55 -7.93 11.70
CA GLU A 103 -18.51 -6.92 11.55
C GLU A 103 -17.28 -7.49 10.84
N ALA A 104 -16.86 -8.70 11.23
CA ALA A 104 -15.81 -9.45 10.56
C ALA A 104 -16.14 -9.68 9.07
N GLU A 105 -17.37 -10.07 8.73
CA GLU A 105 -17.77 -10.27 7.33
C GLU A 105 -17.67 -8.96 6.53
N ARG A 106 -18.16 -7.84 7.09
CA ARG A 106 -18.07 -6.53 6.41
C ARG A 106 -16.62 -6.13 6.15
N GLU A 107 -15.74 -6.35 7.11
CA GLU A 107 -14.31 -6.05 6.95
C GLU A 107 -13.65 -6.93 5.90
N LEU A 108 -13.99 -8.22 5.85
CA LEU A 108 -13.50 -9.12 4.81
C LEU A 108 -13.98 -8.68 3.42
N VAL A 109 -15.25 -8.28 3.29
CA VAL A 109 -15.80 -7.77 2.02
C VAL A 109 -15.12 -6.47 1.60
N ALA A 110 -14.87 -5.56 2.54
CA ALA A 110 -14.14 -4.33 2.28
C ALA A 110 -12.71 -4.63 1.81
N PHE A 111 -12.03 -5.57 2.47
CA PHE A 111 -10.71 -6.04 2.08
C PHE A 111 -10.72 -6.62 0.66
N GLN A 112 -11.64 -7.55 0.35
CA GLN A 112 -11.80 -8.12 -1.00
C GLN A 112 -12.00 -7.05 -2.08
N LYS A 113 -12.84 -6.03 -1.81
CA LYS A 113 -13.11 -4.94 -2.75
C LYS A 113 -11.86 -4.13 -3.03
N ALA A 114 -11.04 -3.87 -2.02
CA ALA A 114 -9.83 -3.07 -2.16
C ALA A 114 -8.71 -3.78 -2.95
N GLN A 115 -8.81 -5.11 -3.12
CA GLN A 115 -7.92 -5.89 -3.98
C GLN A 115 -8.34 -5.94 -5.45
N ARG A 116 -9.55 -5.49 -5.79
CA ARG A 116 -10.01 -5.46 -7.18
C ARG A 116 -9.35 -4.27 -7.88
N PRO A 117 -8.63 -4.45 -9.00
CA PRO A 117 -8.09 -3.33 -9.75
C PRO A 117 -9.21 -2.35 -10.12
N PRO A 118 -8.98 -1.03 -10.05
CA PRO A 118 -9.88 -0.09 -10.69
C PRO A 118 -9.89 -0.41 -12.20
N SER A 119 -11.06 -0.76 -12.71
CA SER A 119 -11.33 -1.03 -14.13
C SER A 119 -11.12 0.22 -14.99
#